data_AF-A0A6N7LR02-F1
#
_entry.id   AF-A0A6N7LR02-F1
#
_cell.length_a   1.000
_cell.length_b   1.000
_cell.length_c   1.000
_cell.angle_alpha   90.00
_cell.angle_beta   90.00
_cell.angle_gamma   90.00
#
_symmetry.space_group_name_H-M   'P 1'
#
loop_
_entity.id
_entity.type
_entity.pdbx_description
1 polymer ?
#
loop_
_entity_poly.entity_id
_entity_poly.type
_entity_poly.pdbx_seq_one_letter_code
_entity_poly.pdbx_strand_id
1 'polypeptide(L)'
;MRYFLILIVLILVVGTAMFTVPMENGKPLLDWQHVEENWQDPDKLIDEGVDGLAGKTQETTLYRWRDPQGNWQYGQIPPPGVDAEETTIKAR
;
A
#
# COMPACT_ATOMS: atom_id res chain seq x y z
N MET A 1 33.70 -4.39 -18.24
CA MET A 1 34.12 -4.41 -16.82
C MET A 1 34.29 -3.01 -16.22
N ARG A 2 35.12 -2.12 -16.77
CA ARG A 2 35.38 -0.79 -16.18
C ARG A 2 34.14 0.08 -15.94
N TYR A 3 33.19 0.12 -16.88
CA TYR A 3 31.94 0.88 -16.72
C TYR A 3 30.96 0.24 -15.73
N PHE A 4 30.97 -1.08 -15.61
CA PHE A 4 30.16 -1.81 -14.64
C PHE A 4 30.59 -1.50 -13.20
N LEU A 5 31.91 -1.44 -12.96
CA LEU A 5 32.45 -1.01 -11.67
C LEU A 5 32.07 0.44 -11.34
N ILE A 6 32.09 1.33 -12.34
CA ILE A 6 31.66 2.72 -12.14
C ILE A 6 30.18 2.79 -11.74
N LEU A 7 29.31 2.00 -12.37
CA LEU A 7 27.89 1.94 -12.01
C LEU A 7 27.66 1.44 -10.59
N ILE A 8 28.37 0.39 -10.17
CA ILE A 8 28.30 -0.12 -8.79
C ILE A 8 28.73 0.96 -7.80
N VAL A 9 29.87 1.61 -8.05
CA VAL A 9 30.38 2.68 -7.18
C VAL A 9 29.39 3.83 -7.10
N LEU A 10 28.76 4.21 -8.21
CA LEU A 10 27.78 5.29 -8.25
C LEU A 10 26.52 4.95 -7.46
N ILE A 11 26.01 3.72 -7.58
CA ILE A 11 24.89 3.23 -6.75
C ILE A 11 25.26 3.25 -5.27
N LEU A 12 26.48 2.85 -4.91
CA LEU A 12 26.94 2.81 -3.53
C LEU A 12 27.06 4.22 -2.92
N VAL A 13 27.56 5.19 -3.70
CA VAL A 13 27.64 6.60 -3.31
C VAL A 13 26.24 7.19 -3.12
N VAL A 14 25.31 6.94 -4.05
CA VAL A 14 23.92 7.41 -3.92
C VAL A 14 23.24 6.75 -2.73
N GLY A 15 23.42 5.44 -2.55
CA GLY A 15 22.85 4.69 -1.43
C GLY A 15 23.31 5.24 -0.09
N THR A 16 24.61 5.44 0.10
CA THR A 16 25.16 5.99 1.36
C THR A 16 24.74 7.44 1.63
N ALA A 17 24.59 8.26 0.59
CA ALA A 17 24.07 9.61 0.72
C ALA A 17 22.65 9.63 1.31
N MET A 18 21.79 8.66 0.97
CA MET A 18 20.43 8.59 1.51
C MET A 18 20.38 8.34 3.03
N PHE A 19 21.40 7.67 3.60
CA PHE A 19 21.49 7.41 5.04
C PHE A 19 22.23 8.52 5.83
N THR A 20 22.95 9.40 5.15
CA THR A 20 23.87 10.36 5.81
C THR A 20 23.53 11.82 5.54
N VAL A 21 22.88 12.13 4.41
CA VAL A 21 22.52 13.51 4.04
C VAL A 21 21.21 13.88 4.73
N PRO A 22 21.22 14.86 5.65
CA PRO A 22 20.00 15.32 6.31
C PRO A 22 19.15 16.13 5.33
N MET A 23 17.84 15.90 5.34
CA MET A 23 16.87 16.74 4.62
C MET A 23 16.28 17.82 5.52
N GLU A 24 15.28 18.55 5.02
CA GLU A 24 14.64 19.70 5.66
C GLU A 24 14.22 19.46 7.12
N ASN A 25 13.98 18.21 7.50
CA ASN A 25 13.57 17.80 8.84
C ASN A 25 14.75 17.40 9.77
N GLY A 26 16.00 17.58 9.32
CA GLY A 26 17.21 17.24 10.07
C GLY A 26 17.54 15.75 10.20
N LYS A 27 16.71 14.88 9.61
CA LYS A 27 16.90 13.42 9.57
C LYS A 27 17.30 12.97 8.16
N PRO A 28 18.13 11.92 8.04
CA PRO A 28 18.44 11.32 6.75
C PRO A 28 17.18 10.69 6.11
N LEU A 29 17.25 10.45 4.80
CA LEU A 29 16.15 9.95 3.98
C LEU A 29 15.76 8.52 4.33
N LEU A 30 16.78 7.72 4.63
CA LEU A 30 16.66 6.35 5.06
C LEU A 30 17.15 6.24 6.50
N ASP A 31 16.33 5.61 7.33
CA ASP A 31 16.63 5.36 8.72
C ASP A 31 16.97 3.88 8.89
N TRP A 32 18.14 3.61 9.48
CA TRP A 32 18.60 2.25 9.75
C TRP A 32 17.64 1.49 10.67
N GLN A 33 17.01 2.20 11.62
CA GLN A 33 16.07 1.58 12.54
C GLN A 33 14.82 1.04 11.81
N HIS A 34 14.28 1.82 10.87
CA HIS A 34 13.16 1.40 10.03
C HIS A 34 13.54 0.24 9.10
N VAL A 35 14.78 0.20 8.62
CA VAL A 35 15.27 -0.92 7.80
C VAL A 35 15.34 -2.20 8.63
N GLU A 36 15.85 -2.13 9.86
CA GLU A 36 15.94 -3.28 10.77
C GLU A 36 14.55 -3.80 11.15
N GLU A 37 13.61 -2.91 11.49
CA GLU A 37 12.23 -3.26 11.80
C GLU A 37 11.53 -3.94 10.62
N ASN A 38 11.70 -3.42 9.40
CA ASN A 38 11.13 -4.01 8.20
C ASN A 38 11.80 -5.35 7.83
N TRP A 39 13.08 -5.55 8.16
CA TRP A 39 13.77 -6.82 7.89
C TRP A 39 13.32 -7.97 8.81
N GLN A 40 12.70 -7.66 9.95
CA GLN A 40 12.18 -8.68 10.86
C GLN A 40 10.94 -9.39 10.30
N ASP A 41 10.23 -8.77 9.35
CA ASP A 41 9.00 -9.30 8.76
C ASP A 41 9.08 -9.18 7.21
N PRO A 42 9.84 -10.07 6.56
CA PRO A 42 10.07 -10.01 5.12
C PRO A 42 8.80 -10.25 4.30
N ASP A 43 7.79 -10.91 4.88
CA ASP A 43 6.51 -11.15 4.23
C ASP A 43 5.73 -9.84 4.06
N LYS A 44 5.79 -8.94 5.05
CA LYS A 44 5.21 -7.59 4.95
C LYS A 44 5.90 -6.70 3.92
N LEU A 45 7.21 -6.84 3.74
CA LEU A 45 7.95 -6.08 2.73
C LEU A 45 7.48 -6.39 1.30
N ILE A 46 7.13 -7.66 1.04
CA ILE A 46 6.60 -8.08 -0.24
C ILE A 46 5.14 -7.64 -0.38
N ASP A 47 4.30 -7.85 0.63
CA ASP A 47 2.90 -7.45 0.58
C ASP A 47 2.72 -5.93 0.44
N GLU A 48 3.46 -5.10 1.20
CA GLU A 48 3.41 -3.64 1.07
C GLU A 48 4.05 -3.13 -0.23
N GLY A 49 5.14 -3.74 -0.68
CA GLY A 49 5.79 -3.37 -1.94
C GLY A 49 4.93 -3.71 -3.16
N VAL A 50 4.19 -4.82 -3.09
CA VAL A 50 3.26 -5.25 -4.12
C VAL A 50 1.96 -4.45 -4.05
N ASP A 51 1.38 -4.21 -2.86
CA ASP A 51 0.18 -3.36 -2.67
C ASP A 51 0.42 -1.87 -3.00
N GLY A 52 1.66 -1.40 -2.83
CA GLY A 52 2.07 -0.03 -3.17
C GLY A 52 2.19 0.20 -4.68
N LEU A 53 2.49 -0.85 -5.46
CA LEU A 53 2.58 -0.80 -6.93
C LEU A 53 1.28 -1.27 -7.60
N ALA A 54 0.59 -2.24 -7.00
CA ALA A 54 -0.74 -2.70 -7.34
C ALA A 54 -1.70 -2.10 -6.32
N GLY A 55 -2.05 -0.83 -6.51
CA GLY A 55 -2.88 -0.06 -5.57
C GLY A 55 -3.96 -0.92 -4.93
N LYS A 56 -3.91 -1.04 -3.60
CA LYS A 56 -4.79 -1.87 -2.77
C LYS A 56 -6.16 -2.04 -3.41
N THR A 57 -6.45 -3.23 -3.94
CA THR A 57 -7.81 -3.60 -4.29
C THR A 57 -8.56 -3.73 -2.97
N GLN A 58 -9.06 -2.62 -2.44
CA GLN A 58 -9.82 -2.61 -1.20
C GLN A 58 -11.11 -3.38 -1.48
N GLU A 59 -11.11 -4.66 -1.11
CA GLU A 59 -12.33 -5.45 -1.04
C GLU A 59 -13.22 -4.82 0.03
N THR A 60 -14.16 -4.00 -0.44
CA THR A 60 -15.14 -3.35 0.44
C THR A 60 -16.39 -4.19 0.43
N THR A 61 -16.71 -4.79 1.57
CA THR A 61 -18.01 -5.46 1.77
C THR A 61 -19.09 -4.39 1.78
N LEU A 62 -20.02 -4.49 0.84
CA LEU A 62 -21.20 -3.62 0.72
C LEU A 62 -22.45 -4.48 0.82
N TYR A 63 -23.53 -3.93 1.34
CA TYR A 63 -24.85 -4.54 1.27
C TYR A 63 -25.58 -4.02 0.04
N ARG A 64 -26.32 -4.90 -0.64
CA ARG A 64 -27.25 -4.53 -1.70
C ARG A 64 -28.67 -4.85 -1.26
N TRP A 65 -29.62 -3.97 -1.53
CA TRP A 65 -31.05 -4.21 -1.27
C TRP A 65 -31.92 -3.57 -2.34
N ARG A 66 -33.18 -4.00 -2.42
CA ARG A 66 -34.20 -3.34 -3.27
C ARG A 66 -34.96 -2.30 -2.47
N ASP A 67 -35.11 -1.12 -3.03
CA ASP A 67 -35.98 -0.08 -2.48
C ASP A 67 -37.47 -0.36 -2.78
N PRO A 68 -38.42 0.37 -2.16
CA PRO A 68 -39.85 0.21 -2.42
C PRO A 68 -40.29 0.51 -3.86
N GLN A 69 -39.43 1.16 -4.66
CA GLN A 69 -39.66 1.46 -6.08
C GLN A 69 -39.09 0.37 -7.00
N GLY A 70 -38.41 -0.64 -6.42
CA GLY A 70 -37.81 -1.77 -7.13
C GLY A 70 -36.39 -1.52 -7.63
N ASN A 71 -35.75 -0.40 -7.28
CA ASN A 71 -34.36 -0.12 -7.69
C ASN A 71 -33.37 -0.76 -6.72
N TRP A 72 -32.20 -1.11 -7.25
CA TRP A 72 -31.09 -1.59 -6.45
C TRP A 72 -30.34 -0.43 -5.81
N GLN A 73 -30.15 -0.53 -4.50
CA GLN A 73 -29.34 0.38 -3.70
C GLN A 73 -28.17 -0.37 -3.07
N TYR A 74 -27.06 0.34 -2.87
CA TYR A 74 -25.82 -0.20 -2.30
C TYR A 74 -25.37 0.68 -1.13
N GLY A 75 -24.90 0.07 -0.04
CA GLY A 75 -24.41 0.81 1.11
C GLY A 75 -23.87 -0.09 2.21
N GLN A 76 -23.21 0.50 3.21
CA GLN A 76 -22.61 -0.25 4.32
C GLN A 76 -23.63 -0.64 5.40
N ILE A 77 -24.76 0.06 5.48
CA ILE A 77 -25.80 -0.18 6.49
C ILE A 77 -27.15 -0.21 5.75
N PRO A 78 -27.81 -1.38 5.65
CA PRO A 78 -29.14 -1.46 5.06
C PRO A 78 -30.18 -0.78 5.97
N PRO A 79 -31.21 -0.13 5.40
CA PRO A 79 -32.36 0.37 6.15
C PRO A 79 -33.05 -0.73 6.98
N PRO A 80 -33.66 -0.41 8.14
CA PRO A 80 -34.36 -1.41 8.94
C PRO A 80 -35.57 -1.98 8.18
N GLY A 81 -35.69 -3.32 8.17
CA GLY A 81 -36.83 -4.02 7.57
C GLY A 81 -36.73 -4.30 6.07
N VAL A 82 -35.54 -4.15 5.46
CA VAL A 82 -35.29 -4.56 4.07
C VAL A 82 -34.46 -5.84 4.01
N ASP A 83 -34.79 -6.73 3.07
CA ASP A 83 -33.94 -7.88 2.76
C ASP A 83 -32.68 -7.38 2.04
N ALA A 84 -31.54 -7.46 2.72
CA ALA A 84 -30.24 -7.05 2.22
C ALA A 84 -29.31 -8.26 2.04
N GLU A 85 -28.58 -8.27 0.93
CA GLU A 85 -27.58 -9.30 0.64
C GLU A 85 -26.18 -8.70 0.72
N GLU A 86 -25.23 -9.43 1.32
CA GLU A 86 -23.81 -9.07 1.32
C GLU A 86 -23.21 -9.26 -0.07
N THR A 87 -22.50 -8.24 -0.54
CA THR A 87 -21.77 -8.27 -1.81
C THR A 87 -20.38 -7.68 -1.65
N THR A 88 -19.36 -8.45 -2.02
CA THR A 88 -17.99 -7.95 -2.07
C THR A 88 -17.78 -7.27 -3.42
N ILE A 89 -17.52 -5.97 -3.41
CA ILE A 89 -17.18 -5.25 -4.63
C ILE A 89 -15.66 -5.11 -4.68
N LYS A 90 -15.07 -5.57 -5.80
CA LYS A 90 -13.68 -5.29 -6.11
C LYS A 90 -13.60 -3.87 -6.66
N ALA A 91 -13.05 -2.94 -5.88
CA ALA A 91 -12.71 -1.62 -6.38
C ALA A 91 -11.64 -1.80 -7.48
N ARG A 92 -11.94 -1.35 -8.71
CA ARG A 92 -11.10 -1.53 -9.88
C ARG A 92 -9.94 -0.55 -9.91
#